data_AF-A0A929U7Q3-F1
#
_entry.id   AF-A0A929U7Q3-F1
#
_cell.length_a   1.000
_cell.length_b   1.000
_cell.length_c   1.000
_cell.angle_alpha   90.00
_cell.angle_beta   90.00
_cell.angle_gamma   90.00
#
_symmetry.space_group_name_H-M   'P 1'
#
loop_
_entity.id
_entity.type
_entity.pdbx_description
1 polymer ?
#
loop_
_entity_poly.entity_id
_entity_poly.type
_entity_poly.pdbx_seq_one_letter_code
_entity_poly.pdbx_strand_id
1 'polypeptide(L)' 'YKSAHLIDQTWSVRAAGLRQRHIDQSQSVNLWITNEYKMSELLNLYTLAWESGVKTIYYVRSKSLDPEDCESCSS' A
#
# COMPACT_ATOMS: atom_id res chain seq x y z
N TYR A 1 5.24 -17.09 3.40
CA TYR A 1 5.28 -15.69 2.92
C TYR A 1 4.33 -14.84 3.76
N LYS A 2 4.54 -13.52 3.85
CA LYS A 2 3.65 -12.62 4.61
C LYS A 2 2.58 -12.02 3.70
N SER A 3 1.33 -12.00 4.17
CA SER A 3 0.20 -11.34 3.49
C SER A 3 0.40 -9.81 3.42
N ALA A 4 -0.14 -9.16 2.39
CA ALA A 4 0.08 -7.73 2.14
C ALA A 4 -0.44 -6.83 3.28
N HIS A 5 -1.55 -7.21 3.92
CA HIS A 5 -2.11 -6.52 5.09
C HIS A 5 -1.25 -6.63 6.35
N LEU A 6 -0.27 -7.56 6.37
CA LEU A 6 0.66 -7.76 7.49
C LEU A 6 2.03 -7.11 7.24
N ILE A 7 2.20 -6.42 6.11
CA ILE A 7 3.41 -5.70 5.76
C ILE A 7 3.26 -4.24 6.18
N ASP A 8 4.30 -3.69 6.81
CA ASP A 8 4.42 -2.25 7.01
C ASP A 8 4.50 -1.55 5.64
N GLN A 9 3.43 -0.82 5.31
CA GLN A 9 3.25 -0.20 4.00
C GLN A 9 4.29 0.90 3.71
N THR A 10 5.01 1.41 4.72
CA THR A 10 6.09 2.39 4.48
C THR A 10 7.20 1.79 3.60
N TRP A 11 7.44 0.48 3.68
CA TRP A 11 8.39 -0.22 2.81
C TRP A 11 7.92 -0.24 1.36
N SER A 12 6.64 -0.54 1.14
CA SER A 12 6.03 -0.54 -0.19
C SER A 12 6.13 0.83 -0.85
N VAL A 13 5.86 1.90 -0.09
CA VAL A 13 5.95 3.28 -0.54
C VAL A 13 7.39 3.66 -0.89
N ARG A 14 8.36 3.40 -0.01
CA ARG A 14 9.77 3.71 -0.26
C ARG A 14 10.33 2.93 -1.45
N ALA A 15 9.98 1.66 -1.57
CA ALA A 15 10.39 0.84 -2.72
C ALA A 15 9.80 1.36 -4.04
N ALA A 16 8.53 1.78 -4.02
CA ALA A 16 7.87 2.40 -5.18
C ALA A 16 8.54 3.73 -5.57
N GLY A 17 8.87 4.58 -4.59
CA GLY A 17 9.59 5.84 -4.81
C GLY A 17 10.98 5.60 -5.40
N LEU A 18 11.76 4.68 -4.81
CA LEU A 18 13.13 4.38 -5.25
C LEU A 18 13.18 3.93 -6.71
N ARG A 19 12.27 3.03 -7.12
CA ARG A 19 12.24 2.53 -8.51
C ARG A 19 11.69 3.54 -9.52
N GLN A 20 10.99 4.58 -9.05
CA GLN A 20 10.35 5.56 -9.93
C GLN A 20 11.35 6.30 -10.83
N ARG A 21 12.61 6.47 -10.41
CA ARG A 21 13.69 7.05 -11.22
C ARG A 21 14.00 6.26 -12.52
N HIS A 22 13.57 5.00 -12.58
CA HIS A 22 13.77 4.10 -13.71
C HIS A 22 12.48 3.87 -14.51
N ILE A 23 11.39 4.56 -14.15
CA ILE A 23 10.09 4.47 -14.80
C ILE A 23 9.76 5.86 -15.36
N ASP A 24 9.70 5.97 -16.68
CA ASP A 24 9.41 7.19 -17.41
C ASP A 24 7.99 7.72 -17.12
N GLN A 25 7.00 6.82 -17.07
CA GLN A 25 5.61 7.12 -16.71
C GLN A 25 5.35 6.93 -15.22
N SER A 26 4.46 6.02 -14.83
CA SER A 26 4.09 5.76 -13.43
C SER A 26 3.87 4.27 -13.19
N GLN A 27 3.46 3.94 -11.97
CA GLN A 27 3.22 2.59 -11.48
C GLN A 27 1.95 2.59 -10.63
N SER A 28 1.15 1.54 -10.75
CA SER A 28 -0.03 1.34 -9.91
C SER A 28 0.39 0.85 -8.53
N VAL A 29 0.40 1.75 -7.54
CA VAL A 29 0.75 1.42 -6.15
C VAL A 29 -0.52 1.26 -5.33
N ASN A 30 -0.76 0.07 -4.79
CA ASN A 30 -1.82 -0.17 -3.82
C ASN A 30 -1.28 -0.03 -2.40
N LEU A 31 -2.06 0.61 -1.53
CA LEU A 31 -1.84 0.59 -0.08
C LEU A 31 -2.79 -0.42 0.54
N TRP A 32 -2.25 -1.34 1.32
CA TRP A 32 -3.02 -2.35 2.05
C TRP A 32 -3.13 -1.93 3.50
N ILE A 33 -4.31 -1.50 3.91
CA ILE A 33 -4.61 -1.09 5.27
C ILE A 33 -5.51 -2.11 5.96
N THR A 34 -5.51 -2.09 7.27
CA THR A 34 -6.43 -2.89 8.09
C THR A 34 -7.45 -1.97 8.77
N ASN A 35 -8.46 -2.56 9.40
CA ASN A 35 -9.53 -1.78 10.04
C ASN A 35 -9.04 -1.01 11.29
N GLU A 36 -7.84 -1.33 11.78
CA GLU A 36 -7.19 -0.65 12.89
C GLU A 36 -6.44 0.63 12.50
N TYR A 37 -6.27 0.90 11.20
CA TYR A 37 -5.62 2.12 10.73
C TYR A 37 -6.43 3.36 11.11
N LYS A 38 -5.78 4.30 11.78
CA LYS A 38 -6.31 5.65 11.94
C LYS A 38 -6.14 6.42 10.63
N MET A 39 -7.08 7.33 10.35
CA MET A 39 -6.97 8.20 9.18
C MET A 39 -5.70 9.07 9.19
N SER A 40 -5.17 9.40 10.37
CA SER A 40 -3.87 10.07 10.52
C SER A 40 -2.70 9.21 10.04
N GLU A 41 -2.75 7.89 10.24
CA GLU A 41 -1.70 6.98 9.79
C GLU A 41 -1.75 6.80 8.27
N LEU A 42 -2.97 6.73 7.71
CA LEU A 42 -3.15 6.74 6.26
C LEU A 42 -2.65 8.06 5.64
N LEU A 43 -2.94 9.20 6.27
CA LEU A 43 -2.40 10.50 5.83
C LEU A 43 -0.87 10.50 5.82
N ASN A 44 -0.24 9.95 6.87
CA ASN A 44 1.23 9.84 6.92
C ASN A 44 1.78 8.99 5.76
N LEU A 45 1.09 7.93 5.33
CA LEU A 45 1.49 7.15 4.16
C LEU A 45 1.39 7.96 2.86
N TYR A 46 0.34 8.77 2.70
CA TYR A 46 0.21 9.68 1.55
C TYR A 46 1.32 10.73 1.53
N THR A 47 1.62 11.35 2.68
CA THR A 47 2.70 12.33 2.79
C THR A 47 4.05 11.68 2.49
N LEU A 48 4.33 10.50 3.03
CA LEU A 48 5.55 9.74 2.74
C LEU A 48 5.66 9.40 1.24
N ALA A 49 4.55 9.06 0.58
CA ALA A 49 4.54 8.73 -0.84
C ALA A 49 4.93 9.94 -1.69
N TRP A 50 4.38 11.11 -1.38
CA TRP A 50 4.76 12.37 -2.01
C TRP A 50 6.24 12.70 -1.77
N GLU A 51 6.72 12.62 -0.53
CA GLU A 51 8.13 12.86 -0.17
C GLU A 51 9.09 11.88 -0.86
N SER A 52 8.66 10.62 -1.04
CA SER A 52 9.45 9.57 -1.70
C SER A 52 9.42 9.64 -3.23
N GLY A 53 8.69 10.59 -3.82
CA GLY A 53 8.58 10.75 -5.28
C GLY A 53 7.67 9.73 -5.98
N VAL A 54 6.75 9.09 -5.25
CA VAL A 54 5.71 8.24 -5.86
C VAL A 54 4.73 9.13 -6.61
N LYS A 55 4.56 8.90 -7.92
CA LYS A 55 3.73 9.75 -8.77
C LYS A 55 2.23 9.57 -8.56
N THR A 56 1.78 8.32 -8.33
CA THR A 56 0.35 7.98 -8.19
C THR A 56 0.13 6.83 -7.21
N ILE A 57 -0.98 6.88 -6.47
CA ILE A 57 -1.53 5.76 -5.68
C ILE A 57 -2.80 5.30 -6.36
N TYR A 58 -2.99 3.98 -6.47
CA TYR A 58 -4.11 3.38 -7.18
C TYR A 58 -5.29 3.07 -6.25
N TYR A 59 -5.15 2.07 -5.37
CA TYR A 59 -6.17 1.77 -4.36
C TYR A 59 -5.63 1.87 -2.95
N VAL A 60 -6.51 2.28 -2.04
CA VAL A 60 -6.39 1.97 -0.61
C VAL A 60 -7.33 0.80 -0.33
N ARG A 61 -6.77 -0.37 -0.09
CA ARG A 61 -7.52 -1.61 0.13
C ARG A 61 -7.62 -1.90 1.62
N SER A 62 -8.84 -1.86 2.14
CA SER A 62 -9.16 -2.33 3.48
C SER A 62 -9.30 -3.86 3.49
N LYS A 63 -9.03 -4.47 4.64
CA LYS A 63 -9.26 -5.90 4.84
C LYS A 63 -10.75 -6.17 5.01
N SER A 64 -11.32 -7.09 4.22
CA SER A 64 -12.69 -7.57 4.42
C SER A 64 -12.80 -8.25 5.79
N LEU A 65 -13.96 -8.09 6.44
CA LEU A 65 -14.26 -8.73 7.73
C LEU A 65 -14.79 -10.16 7.57
N ASP A 66 -15.04 -10.62 6.34
CA ASP A 66 -15.65 -11.91 6.10
C ASP A 66 -14.75 -13.07 6.56
N PRO A 67 -15.20 -13.90 7.52
CA PRO A 67 -14.38 -14.98 8.10
C PRO A 67 -14.08 -16.14 7.14
N GLU A 68 -14.77 -16.25 6.01
CA GLU A 68 -14.67 -17.36 5.07
C GLU A 68 -13.68 -17.13 3.92
N ASP A 69 -13.14 -15.92 3.78
CA ASP A 69 -12.12 -15.66 2.76
C ASP A 69 -10.79 -16.29 3.18
N CYS A 70 -10.53 -17.50 2.66
CA CYS A 70 -9.19 -18.06 2.69
C CYS A 70 -8.28 -17.11 1.91
N GLU A 71 -7.43 -16.34 2.62
CA GLU A 71 -6.47 -15.39 2.03
C GLU A 71 -5.51 -16.05 1.01
N SER A 72 -5.35 -17.38 1.07
CA SER A 72 -4.53 -18.12 0.09
C SER A 72 -5.31 -18.52 -1.17
N CYS A 73 -6.65 -18.42 -1.16
CA CYS A 73 -7.52 -18.79 -2.27
C CYS A 73 -8.20 -17.57 -2.93
N SER A 74 -8.17 -16.39 -2.28
CA SER A 74 -8.63 -15.14 -2.88
C SER A 74 -7.52 -14.53 -3.77
N SER A 75 -7.86 -14.22 -5.02
CA SER A 75 -6.97 -13.65 -6.05
C SER A 75 -7.15 -12.15 -6.19
#